data_AF-A0A1I5XQU8-F1
#
_entry.id   AF-A0A1I5XQU8-F1
#
_cell.length_a   1.000
_cell.length_b   1.000
_cell.length_c   1.000
_cell.angle_alpha   90.00
_cell.angle_beta   90.00
_cell.angle_gamma   90.00
#
_symmetry.space_group_name_H-M   'P 1'
#
loop_
_entity.id
_entity.type
_entity.pdbx_description
1 polymer ?
#
loop_
_entity_poly.entity_id
_entity_poly.type
_entity_poly.pdbx_seq_one_letter_code
_entity_poly.pdbx_strand_id
1 'polypeptide(L)'
;MKPKKSIKSYIYERDGRRCRFCAKHLQFHQASLDHYLPRSKGGTNDIFNLILSCKKCNKLKKSSIPPDFEQVMIELFKTGVRDGVIRASLPQFSTDEIKSLVESVDRLEAINRYVVFQSKTHRLYVKDNRIIKVVHIGTQTSAFL
;
A
#
# COMPACT_ATOMS: atom_id res chain seq x y z
N MET A 1 -15.74 -19.51 -16.52
CA MET A 1 -14.93 -18.96 -15.41
C MET A 1 -14.65 -17.49 -15.70
N LYS A 2 -15.02 -16.54 -14.84
CA LYS A 2 -14.70 -15.11 -15.07
C LYS A 2 -13.17 -14.94 -15.00
N PRO A 3 -12.53 -14.23 -15.95
CA PRO A 3 -11.08 -14.05 -15.93
C PRO A 3 -10.65 -13.33 -14.66
N LYS A 4 -9.57 -13.81 -14.03
CA LYS A 4 -8.98 -13.19 -12.85
C LYS A 4 -8.56 -11.76 -13.21
N LYS A 5 -9.12 -10.74 -12.53
CA LYS A 5 -8.76 -9.34 -12.77
C LYS A 5 -7.25 -9.15 -12.59
N SER A 6 -6.59 -8.51 -13.57
CA SER A 6 -5.17 -8.17 -13.47
C SER A 6 -4.92 -7.11 -12.40
N ILE A 7 -3.68 -7.01 -11.89
CA ILE A 7 -3.28 -5.93 -10.96
C ILE A 7 -3.57 -4.55 -11.59
N LYS A 8 -3.27 -4.39 -12.88
CA LYS A 8 -3.56 -3.14 -13.60
C LYS A 8 -5.05 -2.83 -13.63
N SER A 9 -5.89 -3.82 -13.89
CA SER A 9 -7.35 -3.66 -13.87
C SER A 9 -7.87 -3.28 -12.50
N TYR A 10 -7.33 -3.86 -11.42
CA TYR A 10 -7.66 -3.47 -10.06
C TYR A 10 -7.28 -2.01 -9.78
N ILE A 11 -6.02 -1.63 -10.01
CA ILE A 11 -5.54 -0.27 -9.73
C ILE A 11 -6.25 0.78 -10.60
N TYR A 12 -6.56 0.43 -11.85
CA TYR A 12 -7.30 1.32 -12.75
C TYR A 12 -8.68 1.70 -12.19
N GLU A 13 -9.43 0.74 -11.64
CA GLU A 13 -10.71 1.02 -11.00
C GLU A 13 -10.55 1.68 -9.62
N ARG A 14 -9.59 1.21 -8.80
CA ARG A 14 -9.28 1.78 -7.47
C ARG A 14 -8.96 3.27 -7.55
N ASP A 15 -8.18 3.68 -8.54
CA ASP A 15 -7.73 5.07 -8.72
C ASP A 15 -8.76 5.90 -9.53
N GLY A 16 -9.98 5.39 -9.71
CA GLY A 16 -11.05 6.11 -10.41
C GLY A 16 -10.72 6.46 -11.86
N ARG A 17 -9.86 5.66 -12.50
CA ARG A 17 -9.40 5.83 -13.89
C ARG A 17 -8.70 7.16 -14.14
N ARG A 18 -8.11 7.78 -13.11
CA ARG A 18 -7.44 9.08 -13.20
C ARG A 18 -5.96 8.96 -12.92
N CYS A 19 -5.17 9.75 -13.63
CA CYS A 19 -3.76 9.93 -13.32
C CYS A 19 -3.61 10.51 -11.92
N ARG A 20 -2.86 9.86 -11.02
CA ARG A 20 -2.58 10.35 -9.67
C ARG A 20 -2.02 11.78 -9.65
N PHE A 21 -1.19 12.13 -10.62
CA PHE A 21 -0.45 13.39 -10.62
C PHE A 21 -1.19 14.57 -11.27
N CYS A 22 -1.98 14.32 -12.32
CA CYS A 22 -2.63 15.41 -13.06
C CYS A 22 -4.16 15.29 -13.11
N ALA A 23 -4.74 14.31 -12.40
CA ALA A 23 -6.17 14.02 -12.33
C ALA A 23 -6.90 13.76 -13.66
N LYS A 24 -6.19 13.77 -14.80
CA LYS A 24 -6.73 13.46 -16.12
C LYS A 24 -7.33 12.06 -16.12
N HIS A 25 -8.56 11.94 -16.62
CA HIS A 25 -9.18 10.65 -16.89
C HIS A 25 -8.43 9.94 -18.02
N LEU A 26 -8.07 8.68 -17.79
CA LEU A 26 -7.28 7.87 -18.70
C LEU A 26 -8.14 6.74 -19.26
N GLN A 27 -7.99 6.46 -20.54
CA GLN A 27 -8.42 5.17 -21.08
C GLN A 27 -7.46 4.07 -20.61
N PHE A 28 -7.92 2.82 -20.52
CA PHE A 28 -7.12 1.71 -19.99
C PHE A 28 -5.77 1.52 -20.72
N HIS A 29 -5.74 1.76 -22.04
CA HIS A 29 -4.51 1.69 -22.85
C HIS A 29 -3.55 2.87 -22.63
N GLN A 30 -4.04 4.02 -22.15
CA GLN A 30 -3.25 5.20 -21.84
C GLN A 30 -2.65 5.12 -20.42
N ALA A 31 -3.30 4.35 -19.56
CA ALA A 31 -2.90 4.19 -18.17
C ALA A 31 -1.68 3.29 -18.02
N SER A 32 -0.74 3.73 -17.17
CA SER A 32 0.43 2.96 -16.74
C SER A 32 0.40 2.80 -15.22
N LEU A 33 1.04 1.74 -14.72
CA LEU A 33 1.32 1.63 -13.29
C LEU A 33 2.68 2.27 -13.02
N ASP A 34 2.74 3.13 -12.01
CA ASP A 34 3.98 3.74 -11.53
C ASP A 34 4.18 3.45 -10.04
N HIS A 35 5.44 3.27 -9.67
CA HIS A 35 5.87 3.06 -8.29
C HIS A 35 5.91 4.40 -7.57
N TYR A 36 5.01 4.63 -6.61
CA TYR A 36 4.90 5.93 -5.94
C TYR A 36 6.20 6.30 -5.24
N LEU A 37 6.73 5.39 -4.41
CA LEU A 37 8.15 5.34 -4.07
C LEU A 37 8.91 4.61 -5.20
N PRO A 38 9.86 5.24 -5.90
CA PRO A 38 10.60 4.60 -6.99
C PRO A 38 11.38 3.36 -6.54
N ARG A 39 11.48 2.36 -7.41
CA ARG A 39 12.27 1.14 -7.14
C ARG A 39 13.74 1.43 -6.82
N SER A 40 14.33 2.43 -7.48
CA SER A 40 15.72 2.87 -7.22
C SER A 40 15.91 3.51 -5.83
N LYS A 41 14.82 3.73 -5.09
CA LYS A 41 14.78 4.27 -3.73
C LYS A 41 14.18 3.28 -2.72
N GLY A 42 14.10 2.00 -3.08
CA GLY A 42 13.60 0.93 -2.20
C GLY A 42 12.11 0.61 -2.33
N GLY A 43 11.37 1.25 -3.25
CA GLY A 43 9.96 0.97 -3.47
C GLY A 43 9.67 -0.47 -3.92
N THR A 44 8.61 -1.06 -3.38
CA THR A 44 8.21 -2.45 -3.65
C THR A 44 7.24 -2.57 -4.83
N ASN A 45 6.97 -3.79 -5.30
CA ASN A 45 5.93 -4.07 -6.29
C ASN A 45 4.55 -4.33 -5.66
N ASP A 46 4.41 -4.12 -4.36
CA ASP A 46 3.13 -4.28 -3.69
C ASP A 46 2.15 -3.21 -4.18
N ILE A 47 0.88 -3.56 -4.22
CA ILE A 47 -0.18 -2.69 -4.76
C ILE A 47 -0.31 -1.36 -4.01
N PHE A 48 0.14 -1.29 -2.75
CA PHE A 48 0.14 -0.07 -1.97
C PHE A 48 1.24 0.91 -2.38
N ASN A 49 2.22 0.47 -3.18
CA ASN A 49 3.22 1.32 -3.83
C ASN A 49 2.91 1.58 -5.31
N LEU A 50 1.86 0.98 -5.88
CA LEU A 50 1.52 1.15 -7.29
C LEU A 50 0.33 2.09 -7.45
N ILE A 51 0.47 3.10 -8.32
CA ILE A 51 -0.59 4.04 -8.68
C ILE A 51 -0.81 4.09 -10.19
N LEU A 52 -1.96 4.64 -10.59
CA LEU A 52 -2.26 4.92 -11.98
C LEU A 52 -1.64 6.25 -12.43
N SER A 53 -0.87 6.23 -13.52
CA SER A 53 -0.27 7.42 -14.10
C SER A 53 -0.41 7.47 -15.61
N CYS A 54 -0.42 8.68 -16.18
CA CYS A 54 -0.25 8.87 -17.61
C CYS A 54 1.24 8.86 -17.98
N LYS A 55 1.56 8.53 -19.24
CA LYS A 55 2.96 8.47 -19.73
C LYS A 55 3.75 9.76 -19.49
N LYS A 56 3.10 10.93 -19.66
CA LYS A 56 3.73 12.25 -19.45
C LYS A 56 4.15 12.45 -17.99
N CYS A 57 3.22 12.26 -17.04
CA CYS A 57 3.50 12.43 -15.62
C CYS A 57 4.51 11.41 -15.12
N ASN A 58 4.41 10.14 -15.53
CA ASN A 58 5.39 9.12 -15.18
C ASN A 58 6.81 9.51 -15.62
N LYS A 59 6.95 9.97 -16.87
CA LYS A 59 8.23 10.46 -17.42
C LYS A 59 8.77 11.68 -16.66
N LEU A 60 7.90 12.58 -16.19
CA LEU A 60 8.30 13.76 -15.42
C LEU A 60 8.72 13.42 -14.00
N LYS A 61 7.99 12.52 -13.31
CA LYS A 61 8.32 12.08 -11.95
C LYS A 61 9.68 11.40 -11.89
N LYS A 62 10.02 10.55 -12.86
CA LYS A 62 11.26 9.76 -12.87
C LYS A 62 11.45 9.04 -11.52
N SER A 63 12.56 9.30 -10.84
CA SER A 63 12.92 8.78 -9.52
C SER A 63 12.70 9.78 -8.38
N SER A 64 11.93 10.84 -8.60
CA SER A 64 11.53 11.75 -7.52
C SER A 64 10.58 11.04 -6.56
N ILE A 65 10.79 11.26 -5.27
CA ILE A 65 9.94 10.75 -4.19
C ILE A 65 8.88 11.82 -3.91
N PRO A 66 7.58 11.53 -4.10
CA PRO A 66 6.51 12.43 -3.69
C PRO A 66 6.59 12.69 -2.17
N PRO A 67 6.39 13.93 -1.69
CA PRO A 67 6.53 14.26 -0.27
C PRO A 67 5.50 13.56 0.62
N ASP A 68 4.38 13.13 0.05
CA ASP A 68 3.28 12.43 0.72
C ASP A 68 3.34 10.90 0.55
N PHE A 69 4.48 10.34 0.13
CA PHE A 69 4.56 8.91 -0.22
C PHE A 69 4.18 7.97 0.92
N GLU A 70 4.56 8.29 2.16
CA GLU A 70 4.23 7.46 3.33
C GLU A 70 2.72 7.42 3.55
N GLN A 71 2.09 8.59 3.61
CA GLN A 71 0.65 8.71 3.83
C GLN A 71 -0.15 8.01 2.73
N VAL A 72 0.23 8.21 1.47
CA VAL A 72 -0.43 7.55 0.34
C VAL A 72 -0.24 6.03 0.41
N MET A 73 0.95 5.54 0.73
CA MET A 73 1.19 4.10 0.86
C MET A 73 0.38 3.47 2.01
N ILE A 74 0.25 4.16 3.15
CA ILE A 74 -0.61 3.71 4.27
C ILE A 74 -2.06 3.59 3.82
N GLU A 75 -2.61 4.62 3.16
CA GLU A 75 -4.01 4.61 2.71
C GLU A 75 -4.27 3.55 1.63
N LEU A 76 -3.32 3.34 0.73
CA LEU A 76 -3.42 2.28 -0.27
C LEU A 76 -3.24 0.88 0.33
N PHE A 77 -2.47 0.73 1.41
CA PHE A 77 -2.37 -0.51 2.17
C PHE A 77 -3.71 -0.84 2.84
N LYS A 78 -4.30 0.13 3.57
CA LYS A 78 -5.64 -0.02 4.18
C LYS A 78 -6.69 -0.41 3.14
N THR A 79 -6.71 0.31 2.01
CA THR A 79 -7.61 0.03 0.89
C THR A 79 -7.40 -1.37 0.33
N GLY A 80 -6.15 -1.79 0.12
CA GLY A 80 -5.84 -3.13 -0.38
C GLY A 80 -6.33 -4.26 0.55
N VAL A 81 -6.29 -4.05 1.87
CA VAL A 81 -6.83 -5.00 2.85
C VAL A 81 -8.35 -5.00 2.83
N ARG A 82 -9.00 -3.83 2.83
CA ARG A 82 -10.47 -3.69 2.73
C ARG A 82 -11.02 -4.39 1.48
N ASP A 83 -10.35 -4.23 0.35
CA ASP A 83 -10.71 -4.83 -0.94
C ASP A 83 -10.34 -6.32 -1.03
N GLY A 84 -9.67 -6.89 -0.02
CA GLY A 84 -9.29 -8.30 0.02
C GLY A 84 -8.22 -8.72 -1.00
N VAL A 85 -7.50 -7.75 -1.58
CA VAL A 85 -6.38 -7.95 -2.50
C VAL A 85 -5.04 -8.07 -1.77
N ILE A 86 -4.94 -7.51 -0.57
CA ILE A 86 -3.91 -7.80 0.41
C ILE A 86 -4.52 -8.70 1.48
N ARG A 87 -3.91 -9.86 1.74
CA ARG A 87 -4.44 -10.87 2.65
C ARG A 87 -3.47 -11.20 3.76
N ALA A 88 -3.97 -11.58 4.92
CA ALA A 88 -3.14 -12.15 5.96
C ALA A 88 -2.88 -13.64 5.70
N SER A 89 -1.65 -14.08 5.94
CA SER A 89 -1.28 -15.50 5.96
C SER A 89 -1.04 -15.93 7.41
N LEU A 90 -2.06 -15.73 8.26
CA LEU A 90 -1.95 -15.84 9.72
C LEU A 90 -3.18 -16.56 10.28
N PRO A 91 -3.08 -17.85 10.66
CA PRO A 91 -4.22 -18.63 11.18
C PRO A 91 -4.82 -18.11 12.49
N GLN A 92 -4.03 -17.36 13.27
CA GLN A 92 -4.42 -16.84 14.58
C GLN A 92 -5.26 -15.55 14.51
N PHE A 93 -5.51 -15.01 13.30
CA PHE A 93 -6.36 -13.84 13.12
C PHE A 93 -7.46 -14.14 12.11
N SER A 94 -8.68 -13.77 12.45
CA SER A 94 -9.78 -13.66 11.50
C SER A 94 -9.53 -12.52 10.51
N THR A 95 -10.27 -12.55 9.40
CA THR A 95 -10.20 -11.49 8.40
C THR A 95 -10.62 -10.12 8.98
N ASP A 96 -11.61 -10.11 9.87
CA ASP A 96 -12.13 -8.85 10.43
C ASP A 96 -11.22 -8.28 11.53
N GLU A 97 -10.55 -9.12 12.32
CA GLU A 97 -9.48 -8.67 13.21
C GLU A 97 -8.34 -8.00 12.43
N ILE A 98 -7.92 -8.60 11.31
CA ILE A 98 -6.89 -7.99 10.44
C ILE A 98 -7.34 -6.63 9.90
N LYS A 99 -8.59 -6.51 9.42
CA LYS A 99 -9.13 -5.22 8.97
C LYS A 99 -9.08 -4.20 10.10
N SER A 100 -9.56 -4.55 11.29
CA SER A 100 -9.56 -3.67 12.47
C SER A 100 -8.15 -3.19 12.85
N LEU A 101 -7.18 -4.10 12.87
CA LEU A 101 -5.77 -3.77 13.13
C LEU A 101 -5.21 -2.80 12.08
N VAL A 102 -5.51 -3.03 10.80
CA VAL A 102 -5.02 -2.23 9.68
C VAL A 102 -5.59 -0.82 9.68
N GLU A 103 -6.86 -0.62 10.05
CA GLU A 103 -7.46 0.72 10.13
C GLU A 103 -6.73 1.62 11.15
N SER A 104 -6.15 1.04 12.20
CA SER A 104 -5.38 1.77 13.23
C SER A 104 -3.97 2.17 12.80
N VAL A 105 -3.48 1.74 11.63
CA VAL A 105 -2.13 2.06 11.14
C VAL A 105 -2.03 3.56 10.86
N ASP A 106 -0.98 4.18 11.39
CA ASP A 106 -0.67 5.61 11.25
C ASP A 106 0.77 5.88 10.81
N ARG A 107 1.61 4.83 10.69
CA ARG A 107 3.03 4.99 10.38
C ARG A 107 3.56 3.96 9.39
N LEU A 108 4.43 4.40 8.49
CA LEU A 108 5.31 3.55 7.69
C LEU A 108 6.66 3.45 8.42
N GLU A 109 6.86 2.37 9.17
CA GLU A 109 8.02 2.22 10.06
C GLU A 109 9.31 1.91 9.28
N ALA A 110 9.23 1.03 8.28
CA ALA A 110 10.40 0.60 7.53
C ALA A 110 10.05 0.05 6.15
N ILE A 111 11.01 0.18 5.23
CA ILE A 111 10.96 -0.43 3.89
C ILE A 111 12.29 -1.15 3.67
N ASN A 112 12.30 -2.47 3.88
CA ASN A 112 13.50 -3.30 3.76
C ASN A 112 13.15 -4.67 3.16
N ARG A 113 13.54 -5.77 3.82
CA ARG A 113 13.06 -7.12 3.49
C ARG A 113 11.53 -7.22 3.53
N TYR A 114 10.90 -6.43 4.39
CA TYR A 114 9.45 -6.27 4.51
C TYR A 114 9.10 -4.78 4.50
N VAL A 115 7.89 -4.45 4.07
CA VAL A 115 7.28 -3.16 4.38
C VAL A 115 6.60 -3.29 5.72
N VAL A 116 6.96 -2.43 6.67
CA VAL A 116 6.44 -2.49 8.04
C VAL A 116 5.51 -1.30 8.25
N PHE A 117 4.22 -1.61 8.38
CA PHE A 117 3.20 -0.65 8.78
C PHE A 117 3.02 -0.75 10.29
N GLN A 118 2.82 0.39 10.96
CA GLN A 118 2.73 0.44 12.40
C GLN A 118 1.51 1.27 12.85
N SER A 119 0.89 0.80 13.93
CA SER A 119 -0.03 1.56 14.78
C SER A 119 0.59 1.74 16.17
N LYS A 120 -0.15 2.36 17.10
CA LYS A 120 0.28 2.48 18.50
C LYS A 120 0.54 1.12 19.17
N THR A 121 -0.15 0.07 18.76
CA THR A 121 -0.15 -1.23 19.45
C THR A 121 0.48 -2.35 18.64
N HIS A 122 0.60 -2.20 17.31
CA HIS A 122 1.05 -3.29 16.43
C HIS A 122 1.99 -2.85 15.33
N ARG A 123 2.85 -3.79 14.90
CA ARG A 123 3.58 -3.76 13.63
C ARG A 123 3.07 -4.87 12.72
N LEU A 124 2.80 -4.52 11.46
CA LEU A 124 2.36 -5.42 10.41
C LEU A 124 3.44 -5.50 9.33
N TYR A 125 3.95 -6.70 9.09
CA TYR A 125 4.99 -6.95 8.09
C TYR A 125 4.33 -7.43 6.80
N VAL A 126 4.59 -6.73 5.71
CA VAL A 126 3.92 -6.93 4.44
C VAL A 126 4.94 -7.21 3.33
N LYS A 127 4.64 -8.20 2.50
CA LYS A 127 5.41 -8.56 1.32
C LYS A 127 4.54 -9.32 0.32
N ASP A 128 4.72 -9.06 -0.97
CA ASP A 128 4.06 -9.74 -2.08
C ASP A 128 2.52 -9.75 -1.92
N ASN A 129 1.97 -8.60 -1.54
CA ASN A 129 0.56 -8.34 -1.25
C ASN A 129 -0.01 -9.24 -0.14
N ARG A 130 0.82 -9.60 0.84
CA ARG A 130 0.41 -10.40 2.01
C ARG A 130 0.93 -9.81 3.30
N ILE A 131 0.07 -9.77 4.32
CA ILE A 131 0.50 -9.57 5.71
C ILE A 131 1.02 -10.92 6.20
N ILE A 132 2.33 -10.99 6.43
CA ILE A 132 3.03 -12.24 6.76
C ILE A 132 3.33 -12.37 8.25
N LYS A 133 3.25 -11.26 9.00
CA LYS A 133 3.49 -11.23 10.45
C LYS A 133 2.80 -10.02 11.07
N VAL A 134 2.23 -10.22 12.25
CA VAL A 134 1.73 -9.16 13.13
C VAL A 134 2.45 -9.28 14.47
N VAL A 135 2.94 -8.16 15.01
CA VAL A 135 3.66 -8.11 16.29
C VAL A 135 3.02 -7.04 17.17
N HIS A 136 2.57 -7.41 18.36
CA HIS A 136 2.17 -6.46 19.38
C HIS A 136 3.42 -5.77 19.97
N ILE A 137 3.40 -4.45 20.10
CA ILE A 137 4.57 -3.66 20.53
C ILE A 137 4.45 -3.07 21.95
N GLY A 138 3.32 -3.31 22.64
CA GLY A 138 3.08 -2.79 23.99
C GLY A 138 2.94 -1.26 24.02
N THR A 139 2.15 -0.75 24.96
CA THR A 139 2.33 0.63 25.41
C THR A 139 3.61 0.64 26.23
N GLN A 140 4.58 1.52 25.94
CA GLN A 140 5.52 1.90 26.98
C GLN A 140 4.66 2.48 28.11
N THR A 141 4.45 1.70 29.18
CA THR A 141 4.04 2.27 30.44
C THR A 141 5.20 3.17 30.84
N SER A 142 5.07 4.47 30.62
CA SER A 142 5.95 5.43 31.27
C SER A 142 5.79 5.19 32.77
N ALA A 143 6.71 4.41 33.34
CA ALA A 143 7.00 4.47 34.75
C ALA A 143 7.60 5.85 35.01
N PHE A 144 6.72 6.84 35.17
CA PHE A 144 7.06 8.02 35.93
C PHE A 144 7.11 7.55 37.39
N LEU A 145 8.34 7.30 37.86
CA LEU A 145 8.69 7.34 39.27
C LEU A 145 8.66 8.80 39.75
#